data_AF-A0A3N4L7I0-F1
#
_entry.id   AF-A0A3N4L7I0-F1
#
_cell.length_a   1.000
_cell.length_b   1.000
_cell.length_c   1.000
_cell.angle_alpha   90.00
_cell.angle_beta   90.00
_cell.angle_gamma   90.00
#
_symmetry.space_group_name_H-M   'P 1'
#
loop_
_entity.id
_entity.type
_entity.pdbx_description
1 polymer ?
#
loop_
_entity_poly.entity_id
_entity_poly.type
_entity_poly.pdbx_seq_one_letter_code
_entity_poly.pdbx_strand_id
1 'polypeptide(L)'
;MYYILYLSSLCRRRRWSDPHYESYQYPTGFTCTVRVNGREYQSQSVLDTEVLAREAAAMRAYLFCRNFSLNEGKQPGPNRMAAGTPA
;
A
#
# COMPACT_ATOMS: atom_id res chain seq x y z
N MET A 1 1.23 -13.06 11.45
CA MET A 1 2.07 -11.84 11.24
C MET A 1 2.93 -11.81 9.98
N TYR A 2 3.05 -12.88 9.19
CA TYR A 2 3.97 -12.93 8.03
C TYR A 2 3.71 -11.86 6.96
N TYR A 3 2.44 -11.45 6.77
CA TYR A 3 2.05 -10.47 5.77
C TYR A 3 2.61 -9.06 6.01
N ILE A 4 2.86 -8.68 7.26
CA ILE A 4 3.45 -7.37 7.60
C ILE A 4 4.87 -7.26 7.05
N LEU A 5 5.68 -8.31 7.25
CA LEU A 5 7.05 -8.38 6.76
C LEU A 5 7.10 -8.47 5.22
N TYR A 6 6.17 -9.22 4.63
CA TYR A 6 6.04 -9.29 3.17
C TYR A 6 5.69 -7.94 2.56
N LEU A 7 4.80 -7.17 3.20
CA LEU A 7 4.43 -5.83 2.77
C LEU A 7 5.62 -4.87 2.84
N SER A 8 6.34 -4.85 3.97
CA SER A 8 7.56 -4.03 4.12
C SER A 8 8.63 -4.38 3.07
N SER A 9 8.84 -5.67 2.82
CA SER A 9 9.77 -6.14 1.77
C SER A 9 9.32 -5.72 0.36
N LEU A 10 8.01 -5.72 0.09
CA LEU A 10 7.44 -5.27 -1.18
C LEU A 10 7.60 -3.75 -1.35
N CYS A 11 7.32 -2.96 -0.31
CA CYS A 11 7.53 -1.52 -0.31
C CYS A 11 9.00 -1.18 -0.62
N ARG A 12 9.95 -1.86 0.04
CA ARG A 12 11.38 -1.66 -0.18
C ARG A 12 11.80 -1.93 -1.63
N ARG A 13 11.30 -3.03 -2.23
CA ARG A 13 11.60 -3.37 -3.63
C ARG A 13 11.02 -2.38 -4.64
N ARG A 14 9.85 -1.81 -4.35
CA ARG A 14 9.17 -0.82 -5.22
C ARG A 14 9.53 0.64 -4.91
N ARG A 15 10.42 0.89 -3.93
CA ARG A 15 10.75 2.22 -3.39
C ARG A 15 9.50 2.99 -2.92
N TRP A 16 8.52 2.28 -2.39
CA TRP A 16 7.35 2.88 -1.76
C TRP A 16 7.66 3.26 -0.31
N SER A 17 6.91 4.21 0.24
CA SER A 17 6.97 4.58 1.64
C SER A 17 6.67 3.39 2.55
N ASP A 18 7.20 3.43 3.77
CA ASP A 18 6.99 2.37 4.75
C ASP A 18 5.48 2.19 5.05
N PRO A 19 4.99 0.94 5.14
CA PRO A 19 3.58 0.69 5.39
C PRO A 19 3.18 1.16 6.78
N HIS A 20 2.22 2.08 6.87
CA HIS A 20 1.74 2.60 8.14
C HIS A 20 0.55 1.78 8.63
N TYR A 21 0.59 1.29 9.87
CA TYR A 21 -0.47 0.51 10.48
C TYR A 21 -1.17 1.33 11.56
N GLU A 22 -2.49 1.42 11.46
CA GLU A 22 -3.33 2.16 12.39
C GLU A 22 -4.41 1.20 12.89
N SER A 23 -4.37 0.86 14.18
CA SER A 23 -5.37 0.01 14.81
C SER A 23 -6.41 0.87 15.51
N TYR A 24 -7.67 0.48 15.34
CA TYR A 24 -8.82 1.18 15.90
C TYR A 24 -9.64 0.20 16.73
N GLN A 25 -9.84 0.53 18.00
CA GLN A 25 -10.71 -0.22 18.89
C GLN A 25 -12.14 0.33 18.81
N TYR A 26 -13.08 -0.55 18.55
CA TYR A 26 -14.51 -0.29 18.51
C TYR A 26 -15.23 -1.04 19.64
N PRO A 27 -16.43 -0.61 20.04
CA PRO A 27 -17.26 -1.35 21.00
C PRO A 27 -17.61 -2.76 20.52
N THR A 28 -17.61 -2.98 19.21
CA THR A 28 -17.94 -4.23 18.54
C THR A 28 -16.71 -5.09 18.22
N GLY A 29 -15.50 -4.65 18.59
CA GLY A 29 -14.23 -5.36 18.39
C GLY A 29 -13.12 -4.44 17.85
N PHE A 30 -12.17 -4.97 17.08
CA PHE A 30 -11.00 -4.26 16.59
C PHE A 30 -10.99 -4.20 15.07
N THR A 31 -10.59 -3.06 14.52
CA THR A 31 -10.27 -2.93 13.10
C THR A 31 -8.85 -2.42 12.94
N CYS A 32 -8.28 -2.62 11.76
CA CYS A 32 -6.98 -2.09 11.45
C CYS A 32 -6.95 -1.61 10.01
N THR A 33 -6.18 -0.54 9.82
CA THR A 33 -6.02 0.19 8.59
C THR A 33 -4.55 0.25 8.25
N VAL A 34 -4.20 -0.07 7.00
CA VAL A 34 -2.83 -0.10 6.51
C VAL A 34 -2.69 0.85 5.34
N ARG A 35 -1.83 1.85 5.46
CA ARG A 35 -1.53 2.79 4.39
C ARG A 35 -0.24 2.38 3.68
N VAL A 36 -0.31 2.15 2.37
CA VAL A 36 0.82 1.81 1.51
C VAL A 36 0.77 2.65 0.25
N ASN A 37 1.83 3.40 -0.04
CA ASN A 37 1.96 4.16 -1.30
C ASN A 37 0.75 5.07 -1.59
N GLY A 38 0.22 5.76 -0.57
CA GLY A 38 -0.96 6.63 -0.68
C GLY A 38 -2.30 5.88 -0.81
N ARG A 39 -2.31 4.56 -0.70
CA ARG A 39 -3.53 3.73 -0.66
C ARG A 39 -3.76 3.21 0.74
N GLU A 40 -4.97 3.39 1.22
CA GLU A 40 -5.38 2.94 2.54
C GLU A 40 -6.21 1.66 2.42
N TYR A 41 -5.89 0.67 3.24
CA TYR A 41 -6.47 -0.67 3.23
C TYR A 41 -6.96 -1.05 4.62
N GLN A 42 -8.27 -1.10 4.79
CA GLN A 42 -8.89 -1.49 6.06
C GLN A 42 -9.24 -2.99 6.09
N SER A 43 -9.26 -3.59 7.29
CA SER A 43 -9.82 -4.93 7.50
C SER A 43 -11.28 -4.97 7.04
N GLN A 44 -11.70 -6.05 6.39
CA GLN A 44 -13.07 -6.14 5.82
C GLN A 44 -14.16 -6.19 6.89
N SER A 45 -13.76 -6.56 8.09
CA SER A 45 -14.66 -6.79 9.22
C SER A 45 -13.96 -6.43 10.51
N VAL A 46 -14.79 -6.21 11.52
CA VAL A 46 -14.38 -6.03 12.91
C VAL A 46 -14.02 -7.40 13.48
N LEU A 47 -12.80 -7.53 14.00
CA LEU A 47 -12.27 -8.79 14.53
C LEU A 47 -12.13 -8.73 16.05
N ASP A 48 -12.08 -9.88 16.70
CA ASP A 48 -12.01 -9.96 18.17
C ASP A 48 -10.75 -9.37 18.79
N THR A 49 -9.64 -9.34 18.06
CA THR A 49 -8.35 -8.86 18.58
C THR A 49 -7.64 -7.94 17.61
N GLU A 50 -6.84 -7.03 18.16
CA GLU A 50 -5.99 -6.12 17.37
C GLU A 50 -5.05 -6.89 16.43
N VAL A 51 -4.49 -8.02 16.90
CA VAL A 51 -3.54 -8.83 16.13
C VAL A 51 -4.21 -9.41 14.88
N LEU A 52 -5.42 -9.95 15.03
CA LEU A 52 -6.20 -10.47 13.90
C LEU A 52 -6.53 -9.34 12.92
N ALA A 53 -6.97 -8.19 13.42
CA ALA A 53 -7.35 -7.05 12.58
C ALA A 53 -6.14 -6.56 11.75
N ARG A 54 -4.98 -6.44 12.39
CA ARG A 54 -3.71 -6.03 11.75
C ARG A 54 -3.27 -7.03 10.68
N GLU A 55 -3.40 -8.33 10.95
CA GLU A 55 -3.08 -9.38 9.99
C GLU A 55 -4.02 -9.38 8.78
N ALA A 56 -5.33 -9.25 8.99
CA ALA A 56 -6.32 -9.18 7.92
C ALA A 56 -6.09 -7.95 7.01
N ALA A 57 -5.77 -6.80 7.60
CA ALA A 57 -5.49 -5.59 6.86
C ALA A 57 -4.16 -5.69 6.08
N ALA A 58 -3.11 -6.25 6.70
CA ALA A 58 -1.83 -6.52 6.03
C ALA A 58 -1.96 -7.50 4.86
N MET A 59 -2.75 -8.56 5.02
CA MET A 59 -3.02 -9.54 3.96
C MET A 59 -3.70 -8.87 2.77
N ARG A 60 -4.75 -8.06 3.00
CA ARG A 60 -5.41 -7.31 1.92
C ARG A 60 -4.45 -6.35 1.23
N ALA A 61 -3.73 -5.54 2.01
CA ALA A 61 -2.76 -4.60 1.48
C ALA A 61 -1.74 -5.36 0.61
N TYR A 62 -1.22 -6.50 1.07
CA TYR A 62 -0.25 -7.29 0.31
C TYR A 62 -0.85 -7.86 -0.99
N LEU A 63 -2.04 -8.44 -0.93
CA LEU A 63 -2.74 -8.99 -2.09
C LEU A 63 -3.10 -7.90 -3.11
N PHE A 64 -3.51 -6.72 -2.66
CA PHE A 64 -3.75 -5.59 -3.56
C PHE A 64 -2.43 -5.03 -4.10
N CYS A 65 -1.45 -4.73 -3.25
CA CYS A 65 -0.15 -4.17 -3.64
C CYS A 65 0.66 -5.08 -4.58
N ARG A 66 0.53 -6.40 -4.45
CA ARG A 66 1.17 -7.35 -5.38
C ARG A 66 0.47 -7.39 -6.74
N ASN A 67 -0.86 -7.21 -6.77
CA ASN A 67 -1.68 -7.16 -7.98
C ASN A 67 -1.73 -5.75 -8.59
N PHE A 68 -1.35 -4.72 -7.83
CA PHE A 68 -1.07 -3.37 -8.29
C PHE A 68 0.26 -3.36 -9.07
N SER A 69 0.33 -4.24 -10.07
CA SER A 69 1.23 -4.10 -11.19
C SER A 69 0.88 -2.78 -11.84
N LEU A 70 1.62 -1.71 -11.52
CA LEU A 70 2.08 -0.65 -12.42
C LEU A 70 1.20 -0.40 -13.67
N ASN A 71 -0.12 -0.34 -13.54
CA ASN A 71 -1.00 0.07 -14.63
C ASN A 71 -0.88 1.58 -14.87
N GLU A 72 -0.05 2.25 -14.06
CA GLU A 72 0.67 3.44 -14.50
C GLU A 72 1.72 3.03 -15.52
N GLY A 73 1.25 2.85 -16.76
CA GLY A 73 2.06 2.95 -17.94
C GLY A 73 2.83 4.27 -17.89
N LYS A 74 4.02 4.22 -17.30
CA LYS A 74 5.09 5.15 -17.63
C LYS A 74 5.44 4.85 -19.08
N GLN A 75 4.70 5.43 -20.02
CA GLN A 75 5.21 5.57 -21.36
C GLN A 75 6.54 6.32 -21.22
N PRO A 76 7.66 5.74 -21.68
CA PRO A 76 8.88 6.52 -21.87
C PRO A 76 8.63 7.40 -23.09
N GLY A 77 8.03 8.58 -22.91
CA GLY A 77 8.17 9.66 -23.87
C GLY A 77 9.58 10.23 -23.68
N PRO A 78 10.52 10.03 -24.62
CA PRO A 78 11.86 10.54 -24.43
C PRO A 78 11.81 12.05 -24.31
N ASN A 79 12.50 12.54 -23.28
CA ASN A 79 12.92 13.92 -23.18
C ASN A 79 13.66 14.30 -24.48
N ARG A 80 12.97 14.96 -25.41
CA ARG A 80 13.63 15.71 -26.49
C ARG A 80 13.48 17.19 -26.18
N MET A 81 14.32 17.64 -25.27
CA MET A 81 14.84 19.00 -25.32
C MET A 81 15.46 19.23 -26.71
N ALA A 82 14.83 20.11 -27.48
CA ALA A 82 15.46 21.00 -28.44
C ALA A 82 14.56 22.25 -28.44
N ALA A 83 14.78 23.22 -27.55
CA ALA A 83 15.81 24.26 -27.64
C ALA A 83 15.80 24.95 -29.02
N GLY A 84 15.32 26.20 -29.05
CA GLY A 84 15.51 27.13 -30.18
C GLY A 84 14.27 27.92 -30.60
N THR A 85 14.04 29.07 -29.98
CA THR A 85 13.39 30.27 -30.55
C THR A 85 14.15 30.76 -31.81
N PRO A 86 13.79 31.88 -32.45
CA PRO A 86 12.61 32.20 -33.28
C PRO A 86 13.01 32.70 -34.71
N ALA A 87 12.06 32.88 -35.63
CA ALA A 87 12.15 33.84 -36.75
C ALA A 87 10.74 34.12 -37.32
#